data_AF-A0AAW0L3V8-F1
#
_entry.id   AF-A0AAW0L3V8-F1
#
_cell.length_a   1.000
_cell.length_b   1.000
_cell.length_c   1.000
_cell.angle_alpha   90.00
_cell.angle_beta   90.00
_cell.angle_gamma   90.00
#
_symmetry.space_group_name_H-M   'P 1'
#
loop_
_entity.id
_entity.type
_entity.pdbx_description
1 polymer ?
#
loop_
_entity_poly.entity_id
_entity_poly.type
_entity_poly.pdbx_seq_one_letter_code
_entity_poly.pdbx_strand_id
1 'polypeptide(L)'
;DKGFEEAKPVIEALKSKGVSAVGAAGFCWGGKVVVELAKAELIQAAVLLHPGFVTLDDIKGVKVPIAVLGAEIDQHSPPELLKQFEEVLAAKSEVDGFVKIFPKVEHGWTIRYSVEDAAAVKSAEEAHQNLLEWFAKYGTEEAKPVIEALKSKGFSTVGAAGFCWGAKVVVELGKTDEHIQAVVILHPSFVTPDDIKGMKVPIAILFSEFGDYSKPKLFKQLDDVLASKSDEVDGYVKIFPKVEHGWTVRYNVEDAAAVKSAEEAHQDMLEWFAKYVK
;
A
#
# COMPACT_ATOMS: atom_id res chain seq x y z
N ASP A 1 14.06 -10.22 8.54
CA ASP A 1 12.85 -9.58 9.11
C ASP A 1 11.67 -10.50 8.82
N LYS A 2 10.71 -10.63 9.73
CA LYS A 2 9.60 -11.58 9.59
C LYS A 2 8.61 -11.16 8.50
N GLY A 3 8.31 -9.86 8.39
CA GLY A 3 7.45 -9.33 7.32
C GLY A 3 8.10 -9.44 5.95
N PHE A 4 9.42 -9.37 5.88
CA PHE A 4 10.16 -9.67 4.65
C PHE A 4 9.91 -11.11 4.16
N GLU A 5 9.96 -12.11 5.05
CA GLU A 5 9.69 -13.51 4.66
C GLU A 5 8.23 -13.72 4.24
N GLU A 6 7.28 -13.07 4.91
CA GLU A 6 5.84 -13.13 4.56
C GLU A 6 5.50 -12.41 3.25
N ALA A 7 6.27 -11.39 2.87
CA ALA A 7 6.04 -10.67 1.63
C ALA A 7 6.47 -11.47 0.38
N LYS A 8 7.41 -12.43 0.49
CA LYS A 8 7.91 -13.17 -0.68
C LYS A 8 6.83 -14.02 -1.35
N PRO A 9 6.05 -14.86 -0.63
CA PRO A 9 4.99 -15.65 -1.25
C PRO A 9 3.93 -14.79 -1.96
N VAL A 10 3.66 -13.59 -1.45
CA VAL A 10 2.75 -12.63 -2.11
C VAL A 10 3.33 -12.14 -3.44
N ILE A 11 4.60 -11.75 -3.46
CA ILE A 11 5.29 -11.32 -4.69
C ILE A 11 5.39 -12.47 -5.69
N GLU A 12 5.68 -13.69 -5.23
CA GLU A 12 5.73 -14.89 -6.07
C GLU A 12 4.36 -15.22 -6.66
N ALA A 13 3.30 -15.16 -5.85
CA ALA A 13 1.92 -15.35 -6.31
C ALA A 13 1.56 -14.32 -7.39
N LEU A 14 1.89 -13.05 -7.20
CA LEU A 14 1.69 -12.00 -8.20
C LEU A 14 2.44 -12.33 -9.51
N LYS A 15 3.73 -12.71 -9.42
CA LYS A 15 4.54 -13.10 -10.59
C LYS A 15 3.96 -14.32 -11.31
N SER A 16 3.50 -15.34 -10.58
CA SER A 16 2.87 -16.54 -11.16
C SER A 16 1.57 -16.24 -11.91
N LYS A 17 0.91 -15.14 -11.56
CA LYS A 17 -0.30 -14.63 -12.23
C LYS A 17 -0.01 -13.68 -13.39
N GLY A 18 1.26 -13.56 -13.79
CA GLY A 18 1.69 -12.75 -14.93
C GLY A 18 2.07 -11.30 -14.59
N VAL A 19 2.13 -10.92 -13.31
CA VAL A 19 2.61 -9.59 -12.91
C VAL A 19 4.11 -9.49 -13.17
N SER A 20 4.51 -8.55 -14.03
CA SER A 20 5.90 -8.38 -14.47
C SER A 20 6.73 -7.44 -13.60
N ALA A 21 6.09 -6.55 -12.86
CA ALA A 21 6.75 -5.57 -12.00
C ALA A 21 5.93 -5.31 -10.74
N VAL A 22 6.62 -5.17 -9.61
CA VAL A 22 6.00 -4.89 -8.30
C VAL A 22 6.76 -3.73 -7.67
N GLY A 23 6.10 -2.60 -7.40
CA GLY A 23 6.60 -1.57 -6.50
C GLY A 23 6.07 -1.81 -5.08
N ALA A 24 6.82 -1.39 -4.05
CA ALA A 24 6.34 -1.51 -2.67
C ALA A 24 6.57 -0.24 -1.86
N ALA A 25 5.54 0.20 -1.14
CA ALA A 25 5.60 1.30 -0.20
C ALA A 25 5.52 0.78 1.24
N GLY A 26 6.43 1.24 2.09
CA GLY A 26 6.55 0.83 3.48
C GLY A 26 6.34 2.00 4.41
N PHE A 27 5.33 1.91 5.28
CA PHE A 27 4.99 2.93 6.28
C PHE A 27 5.44 2.47 7.67
N CYS A 28 6.14 3.32 8.43
CA CYS A 28 6.65 2.98 9.77
C CYS A 28 7.52 1.71 9.71
N TRP A 29 7.19 0.67 10.48
CA TRP A 29 7.87 -0.63 10.45
C TRP A 29 7.82 -1.30 9.07
N GLY A 30 6.78 -1.03 8.26
CA GLY A 30 6.73 -1.48 6.86
C GLY A 30 7.90 -0.96 6.03
N GLY A 31 8.53 0.15 6.43
CA GLY A 31 9.77 0.62 5.82
C GLY A 31 10.92 -0.39 5.95
N LYS A 32 11.01 -1.11 7.07
CA LYS A 32 11.98 -2.19 7.27
C LYS A 32 11.69 -3.39 6.35
N VAL A 33 10.44 -3.75 6.15
CA VAL A 33 10.07 -4.82 5.21
C VAL A 33 10.45 -4.43 3.78
N VAL A 34 10.07 -3.23 3.34
CA VAL A 34 10.30 -2.76 1.97
C VAL A 34 11.79 -2.56 1.67
N VAL A 35 12.59 -2.08 2.62
CA VAL A 35 14.05 -1.98 2.39
C VAL A 35 14.71 -3.37 2.24
N GLU A 36 14.23 -4.40 2.95
CA GLU A 36 14.70 -5.78 2.75
C GLU A 36 14.29 -6.34 1.39
N LEU A 37 13.06 -6.06 0.94
CA LEU A 37 12.60 -6.40 -0.42
C LEU A 37 13.47 -5.71 -1.49
N ALA A 38 13.85 -4.46 -1.24
CA ALA A 38 14.71 -3.67 -2.11
C ALA A 38 16.16 -4.18 -2.16
N LYS A 39 16.68 -4.72 -1.05
CA LYS A 39 17.98 -5.41 -0.97
C LYS A 39 17.99 -6.74 -1.73
N ALA A 40 16.85 -7.44 -1.71
CA ALA A 40 16.66 -8.74 -2.33
C ALA A 40 16.24 -8.69 -3.80
N GLU A 41 16.05 -7.51 -4.38
CA GLU A 41 15.62 -7.31 -5.78
C GLU A 41 14.28 -8.00 -6.10
N LEU A 42 13.41 -8.10 -5.10
CA LEU A 42 12.09 -8.72 -5.26
C LEU A 42 11.03 -7.74 -5.78
N ILE A 43 11.32 -6.44 -5.67
CA ILE A 43 10.50 -5.30 -6.11
C ILE A 43 11.32 -4.42 -7.05
N GLN A 44 10.65 -3.64 -7.90
CA GLN A 44 11.28 -2.77 -8.90
C GLN A 44 11.62 -1.39 -8.35
N ALA A 45 10.89 -0.94 -7.32
CA ALA A 45 11.03 0.37 -6.71
C ALA A 45 10.50 0.33 -5.28
N ALA A 46 11.11 1.10 -4.40
CA ALA A 46 10.76 1.22 -3.00
C ALA A 46 10.40 2.67 -2.63
N VAL A 47 9.36 2.86 -1.82
CA VAL A 47 9.11 4.14 -1.13
C VAL A 47 8.96 3.85 0.35
N LEU A 48 9.76 4.52 1.19
CA LEU A 48 9.63 4.45 2.63
C LEU A 48 9.01 5.75 3.12
N LEU A 49 7.94 5.66 3.92
CA LEU A 49 7.27 6.80 4.53
C LEU A 49 7.38 6.67 6.03
N HIS A 50 7.95 7.71 6.67
CA HIS A 50 8.32 7.72 8.09
C HIS A 50 8.92 6.38 8.54
N PRO A 51 10.02 5.91 7.91
CA PRO A 51 10.53 4.56 8.15
C PRO A 51 10.93 4.33 9.61
N GLY A 52 10.51 3.18 10.14
CA GLY A 52 10.94 2.68 11.44
C GLY A 52 11.96 1.55 11.27
N PHE A 53 12.97 1.50 12.15
CA PHE A 53 13.96 0.41 12.25
C PHE A 53 14.81 0.16 11.00
N VAL A 54 14.85 1.11 10.06
CA VAL A 54 15.75 1.09 8.90
C VAL A 54 17.10 1.62 9.34
N THR A 55 18.16 0.87 9.04
CA THR A 55 19.53 1.22 9.40
C THR A 55 20.30 1.73 8.19
N LEU A 56 21.44 2.38 8.45
CA LEU A 56 22.34 2.82 7.39
C LEU A 56 22.84 1.64 6.53
N ASP A 57 23.08 0.49 7.15
CA ASP A 57 23.51 -0.72 6.43
C ASP A 57 22.42 -1.31 5.55
N ASP A 58 21.14 -1.13 5.92
CA ASP A 58 20.03 -1.48 5.03
C ASP A 58 20.06 -0.65 3.76
N ILE A 59 20.20 0.68 3.89
CA ILE A 59 20.26 1.60 2.76
C ILE A 59 21.49 1.32 1.87
N LYS A 60 22.66 1.02 2.46
CA LYS A 60 23.84 0.59 1.69
C LYS A 60 23.56 -0.67 0.87
N GLY A 61 22.76 -1.58 1.40
CA GLY A 61 22.40 -2.85 0.76
C GLY A 61 21.35 -2.75 -0.34
N VAL A 62 20.61 -1.64 -0.44
CA VAL A 62 19.51 -1.48 -1.42
C VAL A 62 20.02 -1.60 -2.84
N LYS A 63 19.35 -2.37 -3.70
CA LYS A 63 19.78 -2.59 -5.09
C LYS A 63 18.80 -2.06 -6.13
N VAL A 64 17.68 -1.52 -5.68
CA VAL A 64 16.62 -0.99 -6.54
C VAL A 64 16.30 0.44 -6.15
N PRO A 65 15.76 1.26 -7.07
CA PRO A 65 15.47 2.65 -6.78
C PRO A 65 14.61 2.86 -5.54
N ILE A 66 15.03 3.76 -4.65
CA ILE A 66 14.38 4.00 -3.35
C ILE A 66 14.15 5.48 -3.03
N ALA A 67 12.92 5.83 -2.64
CA ALA A 67 12.59 7.10 -2.01
C ALA A 67 12.42 6.91 -0.50
N VAL A 68 12.95 7.84 0.28
CA VAL A 68 12.79 7.91 1.73
C VAL A 68 12.17 9.26 2.10
N LEU A 69 10.90 9.23 2.48
CA LEU A 69 10.18 10.37 2.99
C LEU A 69 10.19 10.29 4.51
N GLY A 70 10.94 11.18 5.16
CA GLY A 70 11.07 11.22 6.61
C GLY A 70 10.46 12.47 7.25
N ALA A 71 10.19 12.39 8.54
CA ALA A 71 9.63 13.47 9.34
C ALA A 71 10.75 14.24 10.06
N GLU A 72 10.61 15.56 10.20
CA GLU A 72 11.54 16.36 11.02
C GLU A 72 11.47 15.96 12.50
N ILE A 73 10.27 15.63 13.01
CA ILE A 73 10.02 15.31 14.42
C ILE A 73 9.82 13.79 14.56
N ASP A 74 10.89 13.01 14.33
CA ASP A 74 10.85 11.54 14.38
C ASP A 74 12.05 10.96 15.13
N GLN A 75 11.80 10.10 16.12
CA GLN A 75 12.84 9.42 16.89
C GLN A 75 13.36 8.14 16.22
N HIS A 76 12.58 7.53 15.33
CA HIS A 76 12.97 6.32 14.62
C HIS A 76 13.86 6.62 13.41
N SER A 77 13.55 7.70 12.69
CA SER A 77 14.32 8.18 11.54
C SER A 77 14.64 9.68 11.67
N PRO A 78 15.46 10.08 12.65
CA PRO A 78 15.75 11.49 12.87
C PRO A 78 16.47 12.12 11.67
N PRO A 79 16.41 13.46 11.50
CA PRO A 79 17.01 14.16 10.36
C PRO A 79 18.49 13.84 10.13
N GLU A 80 19.27 13.59 11.18
CA GLU A 80 20.68 13.19 11.08
C GLU A 80 20.84 11.84 10.38
N LEU A 81 19.96 10.87 10.69
CA LEU A 81 19.97 9.56 10.04
C LEU A 81 19.49 9.65 8.59
N LEU A 82 18.47 10.46 8.32
CA LEU A 82 17.96 10.67 6.95
C LEU A 82 19.02 11.33 6.05
N LYS A 83 19.80 12.29 6.59
CA LYS A 83 20.94 12.86 5.86
C LYS A 83 22.01 11.83 5.55
N GLN A 84 22.30 10.91 6.48
CA GLN A 84 23.21 9.79 6.20
C GLN A 84 22.67 8.86 5.10
N PHE A 85 21.34 8.63 5.06
CA PHE A 85 20.73 7.89 3.96
C PHE A 85 20.90 8.61 2.62
N GLU A 86 20.68 9.93 2.62
CA GLU A 86 20.87 10.77 1.43
C GLU A 86 22.31 10.70 0.91
N GLU A 87 23.30 10.83 1.79
CA GLU A 87 24.73 10.72 1.44
C GLU A 87 25.08 9.34 0.85
N VAL A 88 24.59 8.25 1.47
CA VAL A 88 24.83 6.88 0.98
C VAL A 88 24.19 6.65 -0.38
N LEU A 89 22.96 7.12 -0.56
CA LEU A 89 22.23 6.96 -1.83
C LEU A 89 22.85 7.83 -2.93
N ALA A 90 23.23 9.07 -2.64
CA ALA A 90 23.89 9.96 -3.58
C ALA A 90 25.26 9.43 -4.04
N ALA A 91 25.96 8.69 -3.17
CA ALA A 91 27.22 8.04 -3.51
C ALA A 91 27.06 6.78 -4.38
N LYS A 92 25.84 6.27 -4.57
CA LYS A 92 25.55 5.00 -5.23
C LYS A 92 25.04 5.20 -6.66
N SER A 93 25.94 5.31 -7.63
CA SER A 93 25.58 5.61 -9.03
C SER A 93 24.69 4.57 -9.73
N GLU A 94 24.70 3.32 -9.26
CA GLU A 94 23.90 2.20 -9.80
C GLU A 94 22.44 2.21 -9.33
N VAL A 95 22.11 2.94 -8.27
CA VAL A 95 20.78 2.95 -7.65
C VAL A 95 20.33 4.39 -7.44
N ASP A 96 19.28 4.78 -8.14
CA ASP A 96 18.73 6.12 -7.97
C ASP A 96 17.99 6.22 -6.62
N GLY A 97 18.26 7.30 -5.89
CA GLY A 97 17.84 7.45 -4.52
C GLY A 97 17.39 8.89 -4.22
N PHE A 98 16.30 9.01 -3.47
CA PHE A 98 15.74 10.28 -3.09
C PHE A 98 15.42 10.29 -1.60
N VAL A 99 15.83 11.34 -0.90
CA VAL A 99 15.48 11.54 0.50
C VAL A 99 14.85 12.91 0.65
N LYS A 100 13.74 12.98 1.37
CA LYS A 100 13.06 14.23 1.69
C LYS A 100 12.64 14.24 3.15
N ILE A 101 13.01 15.30 3.85
CA ILE A 101 12.61 15.56 5.23
C ILE A 101 11.48 16.57 5.21
N PHE A 102 10.32 16.18 5.71
CA PHE A 102 9.15 17.05 5.81
C PHE A 102 9.21 17.85 7.11
N PRO A 103 9.10 19.19 7.06
CA PRO A 103 9.19 20.03 8.25
C PRO A 103 7.92 19.95 9.09
N LYS A 104 8.05 20.09 10.41
CA LYS A 104 6.97 20.20 11.41
C LYS A 104 6.00 19.02 11.47
N VAL A 105 6.36 17.89 10.88
CA VAL A 105 5.55 16.68 10.92
C VAL A 105 6.22 15.62 11.78
N GLU A 106 5.39 14.79 12.40
CA GLU A 106 5.81 13.73 13.32
C GLU A 106 5.81 12.36 12.64
N HIS A 107 6.37 11.35 13.31
CA HIS A 107 6.28 9.97 12.86
C HIS A 107 4.83 9.56 12.56
N GLY A 108 4.58 9.03 11.35
CA GLY A 108 3.24 8.65 10.90
C GLY A 108 2.43 9.77 10.25
N TRP A 109 2.99 10.95 9.99
CA TRP A 109 2.24 12.09 9.44
C TRP A 109 1.53 11.81 8.12
N THR A 110 2.00 10.85 7.32
CA THR A 110 1.36 10.52 6.04
C THR A 110 0.06 9.74 6.24
N ILE A 111 -0.18 9.20 7.44
CA ILE A 111 -1.35 8.34 7.73
C ILE A 111 -2.11 8.68 9.02
N ARG A 112 -1.52 9.49 9.92
CA ARG A 112 -2.10 9.86 11.23
C ARG A 112 -2.43 11.36 11.36
N TYR A 113 -2.31 12.12 10.29
CA TYR A 113 -2.61 13.55 10.29
C TYR A 113 -4.10 13.82 10.55
N SER A 114 -4.41 14.95 11.21
CA SER A 114 -5.78 15.41 11.35
C SER A 114 -6.27 16.00 10.03
N VAL A 115 -7.43 15.53 9.54
CA VAL A 115 -8.07 16.10 8.34
C VAL A 115 -8.65 17.49 8.58
N GLU A 116 -8.81 17.89 9.84
CA GLU A 116 -9.25 19.23 10.23
C GLU A 116 -8.10 20.25 10.24
N ASP A 117 -6.84 19.78 10.20
CA ASP A 117 -5.65 20.62 10.09
C ASP A 117 -5.17 20.68 8.63
N ALA A 118 -5.45 21.81 7.98
CA ALA A 118 -5.08 22.04 6.58
C ALA A 118 -3.56 21.93 6.32
N ALA A 119 -2.70 22.27 7.30
CA ALA A 119 -1.25 22.14 7.14
C ALA A 119 -0.81 20.67 7.20
N ALA A 120 -1.43 19.90 8.10
CA ALA A 120 -1.18 18.46 8.20
C ALA A 120 -1.68 17.71 6.95
N VAL A 121 -2.88 18.06 6.45
CA VAL A 121 -3.41 17.56 5.17
C VAL A 121 -2.46 17.85 4.02
N LYS A 122 -2.06 19.11 3.84
CA LYS A 122 -1.15 19.50 2.76
C LYS A 122 0.16 18.72 2.80
N SER A 123 0.73 18.54 3.98
CA SER A 123 2.01 17.83 4.14
C SER A 123 1.89 16.33 3.85
N ALA A 124 0.74 15.71 4.19
CA ALA A 124 0.46 14.32 3.85
C ALA A 124 0.17 14.14 2.36
N GLU A 125 -0.61 15.02 1.74
CA GLU A 125 -0.87 15.04 0.30
C GLU A 125 0.43 15.19 -0.50
N GLU A 126 1.31 16.09 -0.08
CA GLU A 126 2.62 16.26 -0.70
C GLU A 126 3.47 14.98 -0.58
N ALA A 127 3.47 14.31 0.57
CA ALA A 127 4.18 13.04 0.73
C ALA A 127 3.60 11.91 -0.14
N HIS A 128 2.27 11.83 -0.26
CA HIS A 128 1.61 10.89 -1.17
C HIS A 128 1.91 11.20 -2.63
N GLN A 129 1.98 12.48 -3.00
CA GLN A 129 2.37 12.89 -4.34
C GLN A 129 3.83 12.48 -4.64
N ASN A 130 4.76 12.69 -3.71
CA ASN A 130 6.15 12.22 -3.86
C ASN A 130 6.24 10.69 -3.98
N LEU A 131 5.41 9.93 -3.25
CA LEU A 131 5.30 8.48 -3.40
C LEU A 131 4.85 8.10 -4.82
N LEU A 132 3.80 8.76 -5.32
CA LEU A 132 3.24 8.51 -6.65
C LEU A 132 4.26 8.84 -7.74
N GLU A 133 4.95 9.98 -7.63
CA GLU A 133 6.02 10.40 -8.54
C GLU A 133 7.23 9.46 -8.49
N TRP A 134 7.57 8.91 -7.32
CA TRP A 134 8.67 7.94 -7.23
C TRP A 134 8.32 6.62 -7.89
N PHE A 135 7.14 6.06 -7.59
CA PHE A 135 6.68 4.90 -8.34
C PHE A 135 6.45 5.23 -9.78
N ALA A 136 6.22 6.49 -10.14
CA ALA A 136 6.16 6.85 -11.51
C ALA A 136 7.50 6.67 -12.24
N LYS A 137 8.57 7.06 -11.56
CA LYS A 137 9.89 7.06 -12.15
C LYS A 137 10.47 5.65 -12.34
N TYR A 138 10.16 4.68 -11.46
CA TYR A 138 10.80 3.34 -11.47
C TYR A 138 9.86 2.16 -11.35
N GLY A 139 8.72 2.34 -10.70
CA GLY A 139 7.55 1.65 -11.22
C GLY A 139 7.25 2.31 -12.55
N THR A 140 6.54 1.63 -13.41
CA THR A 140 5.80 2.32 -14.47
C THR A 140 5.04 3.50 -13.83
N GLU A 141 5.12 4.69 -14.45
CA GLU A 141 4.63 6.06 -14.16
C GLU A 141 3.45 6.28 -13.15
N GLU A 142 3.03 7.47 -12.72
CA GLU A 142 2.02 7.73 -11.65
C GLU A 142 0.75 6.86 -11.83
N ALA A 143 -0.15 6.64 -10.87
CA ALA A 143 -1.22 5.62 -11.00
C ALA A 143 -1.97 5.53 -12.37
N LYS A 144 -2.11 6.66 -13.11
CA LYS A 144 -2.45 6.69 -14.54
C LYS A 144 -1.31 6.27 -15.49
N PRO A 145 -0.12 6.89 -15.47
CA PRO A 145 0.98 6.41 -16.30
C PRO A 145 1.66 5.07 -15.85
N VAL A 146 1.37 4.47 -14.67
CA VAL A 146 1.68 3.07 -14.29
C VAL A 146 0.97 2.19 -15.28
N ILE A 147 -0.31 2.47 -15.44
CA ILE A 147 -1.24 1.79 -16.32
C ILE A 147 -0.84 2.00 -17.79
N GLU A 148 -0.44 3.21 -18.22
CA GLU A 148 0.08 3.45 -19.57
C GLU A 148 1.42 2.73 -19.85
N ALA A 149 2.32 2.68 -18.88
CA ALA A 149 3.60 2.01 -19.07
C ALA A 149 3.49 0.48 -18.92
N LEU A 150 2.55 -0.03 -18.13
CA LEU A 150 2.07 -1.43 -18.19
C LEU A 150 1.50 -1.72 -19.59
N LYS A 151 0.68 -0.83 -20.16
CA LYS A 151 0.18 -0.94 -21.53
C LYS A 151 1.29 -0.95 -22.58
N SER A 152 2.31 -0.09 -22.46
CA SER A 152 3.46 -0.06 -23.37
C SER A 152 4.29 -1.35 -23.36
N LYS A 153 4.19 -2.14 -22.28
CA LYS A 153 4.83 -3.45 -22.10
C LYS A 153 3.90 -4.63 -22.41
N GLY A 154 2.68 -4.37 -22.91
CA GLY A 154 1.72 -5.39 -23.34
C GLY A 154 0.71 -5.84 -22.27
N PHE A 155 0.67 -5.19 -21.10
CA PHE A 155 -0.35 -5.46 -20.08
C PHE A 155 -1.60 -4.62 -20.38
N SER A 156 -2.70 -5.25 -20.74
CA SER A 156 -3.95 -4.56 -21.05
C SER A 156 -4.77 -4.16 -19.81
N THR A 157 -4.48 -4.74 -18.64
CA THR A 157 -5.37 -4.70 -17.46
C THR A 157 -4.61 -4.78 -16.14
N VAL A 158 -5.15 -4.18 -15.07
CA VAL A 158 -4.50 -4.09 -13.76
C VAL A 158 -5.48 -4.34 -12.62
N GLY A 159 -5.07 -5.08 -11.58
CA GLY A 159 -5.76 -5.16 -10.30
C GLY A 159 -5.08 -4.28 -9.25
N ALA A 160 -5.83 -3.59 -8.40
CA ALA A 160 -5.27 -2.72 -7.36
C ALA A 160 -5.69 -3.14 -5.95
N ALA A 161 -4.72 -3.31 -5.05
CA ALA A 161 -4.96 -3.65 -3.64
C ALA A 161 -4.60 -2.47 -2.72
N GLY A 162 -5.50 -2.11 -1.81
CA GLY A 162 -5.31 -1.02 -0.85
C GLY A 162 -5.43 -1.50 0.59
N PHE A 163 -4.43 -1.22 1.42
CA PHE A 163 -4.39 -1.61 2.83
C PHE A 163 -4.58 -0.38 3.72
N CYS A 164 -5.41 -0.47 4.76
CA CYS A 164 -5.67 0.65 5.69
C CYS A 164 -6.15 1.90 4.92
N TRP A 165 -5.46 3.03 5.04
CA TRP A 165 -5.75 4.26 4.29
C TRP A 165 -5.57 4.12 2.77
N GLY A 166 -4.69 3.22 2.32
CA GLY A 166 -4.48 2.94 0.90
C GLY A 166 -5.74 2.43 0.19
N ALA A 167 -6.75 2.00 0.96
CA ALA A 167 -8.06 1.63 0.46
C ALA A 167 -8.75 2.76 -0.33
N LYS A 168 -8.68 4.01 0.15
CA LYS A 168 -9.31 5.15 -0.55
C LYS A 168 -8.66 5.43 -1.90
N VAL A 169 -7.33 5.28 -1.96
CA VAL A 169 -6.56 5.49 -3.19
C VAL A 169 -7.03 4.52 -4.26
N VAL A 170 -7.05 3.22 -3.96
CA VAL A 170 -7.46 2.21 -4.95
C VAL A 170 -8.95 2.27 -5.29
N VAL A 171 -9.81 2.69 -4.36
CA VAL A 171 -11.22 3.01 -4.66
C VAL A 171 -11.32 4.14 -5.67
N GLU A 172 -10.54 5.21 -5.52
CA GLU A 172 -10.53 6.31 -6.51
C GLU A 172 -10.06 5.84 -7.89
N LEU A 173 -9.03 4.98 -7.94
CA LEU A 173 -8.55 4.39 -9.19
C LEU A 173 -9.64 3.57 -9.88
N GLY A 174 -10.36 2.72 -9.14
CA GLY A 174 -11.46 1.93 -9.70
C GLY A 174 -12.69 2.73 -10.16
N LYS A 175 -12.77 4.03 -9.82
CA LYS A 175 -13.81 4.94 -10.33
C LYS A 175 -13.37 5.67 -11.60
N THR A 176 -12.08 5.93 -11.73
CA THR A 176 -11.56 6.95 -12.66
C THR A 176 -10.70 6.38 -13.78
N ASP A 177 -10.10 5.21 -13.59
CA ASP A 177 -9.20 4.61 -14.57
C ASP A 177 -9.82 3.36 -15.23
N GLU A 178 -9.91 3.38 -16.55
CA GLU A 178 -10.53 2.33 -17.36
C GLU A 178 -9.71 1.02 -17.43
N HIS A 179 -8.46 1.04 -16.97
CA HIS A 179 -7.57 -0.13 -17.02
C HIS A 179 -7.49 -0.90 -15.71
N ILE A 180 -7.99 -0.30 -14.61
CA ILE A 180 -8.25 -1.07 -13.40
C ILE A 180 -9.42 -1.99 -13.69
N GLN A 181 -9.25 -3.29 -13.49
CA GLN A 181 -10.31 -4.28 -13.68
C GLN A 181 -10.89 -4.82 -12.38
N ALA A 182 -10.16 -4.68 -11.28
CA ALA A 182 -10.66 -5.02 -9.96
C ALA A 182 -9.88 -4.32 -8.86
N VAL A 183 -10.57 -4.10 -7.75
CA VAL A 183 -10.02 -3.53 -6.54
C VAL A 183 -10.24 -4.48 -5.37
N VAL A 184 -9.24 -4.60 -4.51
CA VAL A 184 -9.37 -5.24 -3.20
C VAL A 184 -8.94 -4.24 -2.14
N ILE A 185 -9.75 -4.04 -1.11
CA ILE A 185 -9.36 -3.24 0.05
C ILE A 185 -9.32 -4.12 1.30
N LEU A 186 -8.21 -4.05 2.02
CA LEU A 186 -7.95 -4.89 3.19
C LEU A 186 -7.80 -4.00 4.43
N HIS A 187 -8.51 -4.37 5.50
CA HIS A 187 -8.62 -3.61 6.74
C HIS A 187 -8.75 -2.10 6.51
N PRO A 188 -9.70 -1.62 5.68
CA PRO A 188 -9.70 -0.24 5.23
C PRO A 188 -9.97 0.75 6.36
N SER A 189 -9.39 1.95 6.25
CA SER A 189 -9.66 3.09 7.13
C SER A 189 -10.42 4.17 6.37
N PHE A 190 -11.38 4.80 7.04
CA PHE A 190 -12.16 5.95 6.53
C PHE A 190 -12.97 5.74 5.25
N VAL A 191 -13.07 4.51 4.74
CA VAL A 191 -13.96 4.18 3.61
C VAL A 191 -15.41 4.32 4.06
N THR A 192 -16.17 5.09 3.29
CA THR A 192 -17.58 5.39 3.51
C THR A 192 -18.43 4.82 2.37
N PRO A 193 -19.75 4.67 2.58
CA PRO A 193 -20.65 4.27 1.50
C PRO A 193 -20.58 5.22 0.28
N ASP A 194 -20.33 6.51 0.50
CA ASP A 194 -20.22 7.50 -0.59
C ASP A 194 -18.97 7.28 -1.44
N ASP A 195 -17.85 6.84 -0.85
CA ASP A 195 -16.64 6.50 -1.60
C ASP A 195 -16.92 5.39 -2.64
N ILE A 196 -17.81 4.44 -2.31
CA ILE A 196 -18.14 3.26 -3.13
C ILE A 196 -19.24 3.54 -4.17
N LYS A 197 -20.11 4.53 -3.96
CA LYS A 197 -21.21 4.85 -4.91
C LYS A 197 -20.71 5.09 -6.34
N GLY A 198 -19.51 5.66 -6.51
CA GLY A 198 -18.94 5.94 -7.82
C GLY A 198 -18.24 4.75 -8.48
N MET A 199 -18.13 3.61 -7.82
CA MET A 199 -17.31 2.48 -8.27
C MET A 199 -17.79 1.94 -9.62
N LYS A 200 -16.83 1.70 -10.52
CA LYS A 200 -17.07 1.19 -11.89
C LYS A 200 -16.49 -0.20 -12.14
N VAL A 201 -15.69 -0.71 -11.23
CA VAL A 201 -14.93 -1.97 -11.37
C VAL A 201 -15.18 -2.85 -10.15
N PRO A 202 -15.16 -4.19 -10.30
CA PRO A 202 -15.38 -5.12 -9.20
C PRO A 202 -14.56 -4.83 -7.94
N ILE A 203 -15.19 -4.83 -6.77
CA ILE A 203 -14.54 -4.52 -5.49
C ILE A 203 -14.76 -5.58 -4.40
N ALA A 204 -13.67 -6.08 -3.79
CA ALA A 204 -13.73 -6.86 -2.56
C ALA A 204 -13.30 -6.01 -1.37
N ILE A 205 -14.09 -6.03 -0.29
CA ILE A 205 -13.86 -5.24 0.93
C ILE A 205 -13.69 -6.19 2.11
N LEU A 206 -12.46 -6.32 2.62
CA LEU A 206 -12.13 -7.19 3.74
C LEU A 206 -11.95 -6.37 5.02
N PHE A 207 -12.84 -6.55 6.00
CA PHE A 207 -12.83 -5.84 7.29
C PHE A 207 -12.43 -6.74 8.45
N SER A 208 -11.84 -6.12 9.47
CA SER A 208 -11.67 -6.74 10.78
C SER A 208 -12.98 -6.65 11.56
N GLU A 209 -13.29 -7.64 12.39
CA GLU A 209 -14.38 -7.54 13.35
C GLU A 209 -14.11 -6.44 14.40
N PHE A 210 -12.84 -6.26 14.80
CA PHE A 210 -12.45 -5.32 15.84
C PHE A 210 -11.63 -4.13 15.33
N GLY A 211 -11.82 -2.96 15.97
CA GLY A 211 -11.08 -1.71 15.71
C GLY A 211 -11.98 -0.49 15.50
N ASP A 212 -11.40 0.71 15.50
CA ASP A 212 -12.11 2.00 15.41
C ASP A 212 -12.96 2.16 14.14
N TYR A 213 -12.57 1.46 13.08
CA TYR A 213 -13.22 1.47 11.76
C TYR A 213 -14.23 0.34 11.57
N SER A 214 -14.33 -0.58 12.52
CA SER A 214 -15.13 -1.81 12.43
C SER A 214 -16.49 -1.63 13.08
N LYS A 215 -17.40 -0.92 12.38
CA LYS A 215 -18.75 -0.63 12.89
C LYS A 215 -19.78 -1.48 12.13
N PRO A 216 -20.61 -2.30 12.81
CA PRO A 216 -21.64 -3.11 12.14
C PRO A 216 -22.57 -2.29 11.22
N LYS A 217 -22.85 -1.03 11.62
CA LYS A 217 -23.63 -0.09 10.80
C LYS A 217 -22.93 0.24 9.48
N LEU A 218 -21.61 0.48 9.50
CA LEU A 218 -20.84 0.78 8.30
C LEU A 218 -20.83 -0.41 7.34
N PHE A 219 -20.61 -1.63 7.85
CA PHE A 219 -20.58 -2.85 7.03
C PHE A 219 -21.90 -3.04 6.29
N LYS A 220 -23.02 -2.92 7.02
CA LYS A 220 -24.35 -2.99 6.41
C LYS A 220 -24.55 -1.93 5.35
N GLN A 221 -24.12 -0.69 5.59
CA GLN A 221 -24.26 0.39 4.60
C GLN A 221 -23.41 0.14 3.34
N LEU A 222 -22.22 -0.45 3.48
CA LEU A 222 -21.39 -0.82 2.34
C LEU A 222 -21.99 -1.98 1.56
N ASP A 223 -22.49 -3.02 2.25
CA ASP A 223 -23.23 -4.12 1.62
C ASP A 223 -24.48 -3.63 0.89
N ASP A 224 -25.28 -2.75 1.52
CA ASP A 224 -26.48 -2.18 0.90
C ASP A 224 -26.13 -1.38 -0.38
N VAL A 225 -25.02 -0.63 -0.37
CA VAL A 225 -24.52 0.07 -1.58
C VAL A 225 -24.10 -0.91 -2.66
N LEU A 226 -23.30 -1.93 -2.33
CA LEU A 226 -22.86 -2.93 -3.30
C LEU A 226 -24.03 -3.73 -3.88
N ALA A 227 -24.99 -4.13 -3.03
CA ALA A 227 -26.21 -4.82 -3.47
C ALA A 227 -27.05 -3.95 -4.42
N SER A 228 -27.19 -2.66 -4.13
CA SER A 228 -27.91 -1.71 -5.00
C SER A 228 -27.28 -1.53 -6.39
N LYS A 229 -26.01 -1.92 -6.56
CA LYS A 229 -25.24 -1.80 -7.81
C LYS A 229 -24.83 -3.16 -8.39
N SER A 230 -25.41 -4.25 -7.89
CA SER A 230 -25.01 -5.62 -8.26
C SER A 230 -25.19 -5.96 -9.75
N ASP A 231 -26.08 -5.24 -10.45
CA ASP A 231 -26.24 -5.34 -11.90
C ASP A 231 -25.13 -4.60 -12.69
N GLU A 232 -24.41 -3.66 -12.05
CA GLU A 232 -23.36 -2.84 -12.67
C GLU A 232 -21.95 -3.35 -12.32
N VAL A 233 -21.71 -3.69 -11.05
CA VAL A 233 -20.39 -3.97 -10.50
C VAL A 233 -20.50 -5.09 -9.45
N ASP A 234 -19.71 -6.16 -9.60
CA ASP A 234 -19.61 -7.20 -8.57
C ASP A 234 -18.84 -6.68 -7.35
N GLY A 235 -19.30 -7.04 -6.15
CA GLY A 235 -18.55 -6.73 -4.96
C GLY A 235 -19.14 -7.34 -3.71
N TYR A 236 -18.30 -7.46 -2.68
CA TYR A 236 -18.73 -7.98 -1.40
C TYR A 236 -17.97 -7.32 -0.24
N VAL A 237 -18.60 -7.33 0.93
CA VAL A 237 -17.94 -7.11 2.22
C VAL A 237 -17.76 -8.45 2.92
N LYS A 238 -16.54 -8.76 3.38
CA LYS A 238 -16.26 -9.90 4.26
C LYS A 238 -15.66 -9.41 5.56
N ILE A 239 -16.24 -9.85 6.67
CA ILE A 239 -15.77 -9.53 8.01
C ILE A 239 -14.99 -10.73 8.54
N PHE A 240 -13.73 -10.50 8.89
CA PHE A 240 -12.88 -11.51 9.51
C PHE A 240 -13.09 -11.49 11.02
N PRO A 241 -13.51 -12.61 11.63
CA PRO A 241 -13.76 -12.67 13.06
C PRO A 241 -12.46 -12.67 13.85
N LYS A 242 -12.50 -12.09 15.06
CA LYS A 242 -11.42 -12.12 16.05
C LYS A 242 -10.09 -11.49 15.62
N VAL A 243 -10.11 -10.66 14.58
CA VAL A 243 -8.92 -9.94 14.14
C VAL A 243 -9.08 -8.45 14.34
N GLU A 244 -7.95 -7.78 14.55
CA GLU A 244 -7.88 -6.33 14.71
C GLU A 244 -7.46 -5.63 13.42
N HIS A 245 -7.62 -4.31 13.38
CA HIS A 245 -7.22 -3.51 12.24
C HIS A 245 -5.73 -3.71 11.84
N GLY A 246 -5.50 -4.12 10.59
CA GLY A 246 -4.16 -4.43 10.08
C GLY A 246 -3.75 -5.89 10.22
N TRP A 247 -4.67 -6.80 10.56
CA TRP A 247 -4.36 -8.23 10.73
C TRP A 247 -3.76 -8.91 9.50
N THR A 248 -3.94 -8.38 8.29
CA THR A 248 -3.34 -8.99 7.09
C THR A 248 -1.85 -8.69 6.99
N VAL A 249 -1.34 -7.72 7.76
CA VAL A 249 0.05 -7.25 7.68
C VAL A 249 0.76 -7.18 9.04
N ARG A 250 0.04 -7.27 10.17
CA ARG A 250 0.56 -7.10 11.53
C ARG A 250 0.19 -8.25 12.49
N TYR A 251 -0.12 -9.43 11.98
CA TYR A 251 -0.50 -10.59 12.79
C TYR A 251 0.71 -11.26 13.47
N ASN A 252 0.48 -11.86 14.64
CA ASN A 252 1.48 -12.70 15.29
C ASN A 252 1.62 -14.02 14.50
N VAL A 253 2.85 -14.43 14.14
CA VAL A 253 3.04 -15.72 13.41
C VAL A 253 3.11 -16.91 14.32
N GLU A 254 3.44 -16.67 15.58
CA GLU A 254 3.42 -17.73 16.56
C GLU A 254 1.97 -18.08 16.93
N ASP A 255 1.01 -17.21 16.58
CA ASP A 255 -0.41 -17.48 16.66
C ASP A 255 -0.95 -18.06 15.34
N ALA A 256 -1.10 -19.38 15.30
CA ALA A 256 -1.62 -20.10 14.15
C ALA A 256 -3.02 -19.62 13.69
N ALA A 257 -3.86 -19.11 14.60
CA ALA A 257 -5.17 -18.57 14.24
C ALA A 257 -5.03 -17.23 13.50
N ALA A 258 -4.10 -16.38 13.95
CA ALA A 258 -3.82 -15.10 13.31
C ALA A 258 -3.16 -15.30 11.93
N VAL A 259 -2.22 -16.25 11.80
CA VAL A 259 -1.63 -16.67 10.50
C VAL A 259 -2.72 -17.11 9.53
N LYS A 260 -3.55 -18.06 9.95
CA LYS A 260 -4.61 -18.61 9.11
C LYS A 260 -5.56 -17.51 8.61
N SER A 261 -5.92 -16.57 9.48
CA SER A 261 -6.83 -15.49 9.11
C SER A 261 -6.21 -14.49 8.13
N ALA A 262 -4.90 -14.21 8.23
CA ALA A 262 -4.20 -13.37 7.28
C ALA A 262 -4.01 -14.07 5.92
N GLU A 263 -3.65 -15.35 5.92
CA GLU A 263 -3.54 -16.18 4.71
C GLU A 263 -4.88 -16.28 3.97
N GLU A 264 -5.98 -16.46 4.70
CA GLU A 264 -7.33 -16.47 4.11
C GLU A 264 -7.66 -15.13 3.44
N ALA A 265 -7.35 -14.00 4.08
CA ALA A 265 -7.56 -12.68 3.47
C ALA A 265 -6.71 -12.45 2.21
N HIS A 266 -5.46 -12.93 2.21
CA HIS A 266 -4.60 -12.88 1.02
C HIS A 266 -5.11 -13.80 -0.09
N GLN A 267 -5.64 -14.97 0.27
CA GLN A 267 -6.24 -15.89 -0.69
C GLN A 267 -7.48 -15.28 -1.34
N ASP A 268 -8.37 -14.67 -0.56
CA ASP A 268 -9.55 -13.95 -1.08
C ASP A 268 -9.16 -12.83 -2.07
N MET A 269 -8.13 -12.05 -1.73
CA MET A 269 -7.58 -11.01 -2.61
C MET A 269 -7.07 -11.62 -3.94
N LEU A 270 -6.30 -12.70 -3.84
CA LEU A 270 -5.73 -13.38 -5.00
C LEU A 270 -6.83 -13.97 -5.89
N GLU A 271 -7.83 -14.61 -5.32
CA GLU A 271 -8.98 -15.16 -6.05
C GLU A 271 -9.80 -14.06 -6.73
N TRP A 272 -9.99 -12.92 -6.06
CA TRP A 272 -10.66 -11.77 -6.64
C TRP A 272 -9.95 -11.26 -7.89
N PHE A 273 -8.63 -11.08 -7.81
CA PHE A 273 -7.85 -10.66 -8.97
C PHE A 273 -7.82 -11.71 -10.08
N ALA A 274 -7.72 -13.00 -9.75
CA ALA A 274 -7.76 -14.06 -10.76
C ALA A 274 -9.11 -14.13 -11.50
N LYS A 275 -10.21 -13.77 -10.82
CA LYS A 275 -11.55 -13.72 -11.42
C LYS A 275 -11.69 -12.56 -12.39
N TYR A 276 -11.14 -11.40 -12.06
CA TYR A 276 -11.51 -10.14 -12.71
C TYR A 276 -10.42 -9.48 -13.54
N VAL A 277 -9.14 -9.71 -13.24
CA VAL A 277 -8.02 -9.12 -13.96
C VAL A 277 -7.56 -10.13 -15.02
N LYS A 278 -7.74 -9.80 -16.29
CA LYS A 278 -7.47 -10.70 -17.44
C LYS A 278 -6.40 -10.21 -18.39
#